data_AF-A0AAN6SV16-F1
#
_entry.id   AF-A0AAN6SV16-F1
#
_cell.length_a   1.000
_cell.length_b   1.000
_cell.length_c   1.000
_cell.angle_alpha   90.00
_cell.angle_beta   90.00
_cell.angle_gamma   90.00
#
_symmetry.space_group_name_H-M   'P 1'
#
loop_
_entity.id
_entity.type
_entity.pdbx_description
1 polymer ?
#
loop_
_entity_poly.entity_id
_entity_poly.type
_entity_poly.pdbx_seq_one_letter_code
_entity_poly.pdbx_strand_id
1 'polypeptide(L)'
;MKFSYILSALLATVTIAVPLTDPEATTEVATLIPRAVVYEDTPEYKAAIKAHSGLQADHYYWFKYEWPLKTAVGDGDKESQKELQELQKKLGFAHIGVVVGHVTETAKGKGKNAKTHRHFNAMLYHMTKKNVNPGDTEMKSAVWKASSSKKLKWGGSTTKSKAAAAKKVAKDYVAEHKVYAVDGNNCNDFAKAVIKSL
;
A
#
# COMPACT_ATOMS: atom_id res chain seq x y z
N MET A 1 -46.72 9.81 -9.05
CA MET A 1 -47.22 8.88 -10.09
C MET A 1 -46.52 7.54 -9.89
N LYS A 2 -47.16 6.41 -10.25
CA LYS A 2 -46.55 5.07 -10.15
C LYS A 2 -46.14 4.60 -11.55
N PHE A 3 -44.95 4.03 -11.69
CA PHE A 3 -44.58 3.18 -12.82
C PHE A 3 -43.90 1.91 -12.29
N SER A 4 -44.14 0.81 -12.97
CA SER A 4 -43.82 -0.55 -12.54
C SER A 4 -42.53 -1.10 -13.16
N TYR A 5 -42.14 -2.29 -12.69
CA TYR A 5 -41.42 -3.37 -13.39
C TYR A 5 -41.52 -3.32 -14.95
N ILE A 6 -40.61 -3.87 -15.76
CA ILE A 6 -39.75 -5.08 -15.67
C ILE A 6 -38.44 -4.82 -16.49
N LEU A 7 -37.45 -5.70 -16.77
CA LEU A 7 -37.23 -7.16 -16.66
C LEU A 7 -35.72 -7.45 -16.41
N SER A 8 -35.35 -8.63 -15.91
CA SER A 8 -33.96 -9.13 -15.90
C SER A 8 -33.63 -9.93 -17.18
N ALA A 9 -32.62 -9.52 -17.94
CA ALA A 9 -32.12 -10.27 -19.10
C ALA A 9 -30.97 -11.23 -18.72
N LEU A 10 -31.32 -12.41 -18.17
CA LEU A 10 -30.38 -13.51 -17.99
C LEU A 10 -30.11 -14.17 -19.35
N LEU A 11 -28.91 -13.98 -19.90
CA LEU A 11 -28.52 -14.55 -21.19
C LEU A 11 -28.08 -16.02 -21.03
N ALA A 12 -29.05 -16.91 -20.80
CA ALA A 12 -28.83 -18.35 -20.72
C ALA A 12 -28.57 -18.93 -22.12
N THR A 13 -27.32 -19.28 -22.42
CA THR A 13 -26.95 -19.95 -23.67
C THR A 13 -27.41 -21.41 -23.66
N VAL A 14 -28.40 -21.73 -24.49
CA VAL A 14 -28.89 -23.11 -24.69
C VAL A 14 -27.78 -23.97 -25.30
N THR A 15 -27.37 -25.00 -24.58
CA THR A 15 -26.47 -26.04 -25.08
C THR A 15 -27.25 -27.04 -25.96
N ILE A 16 -26.98 -27.04 -27.26
CA ILE A 16 -27.50 -28.07 -28.16
C ILE A 16 -26.59 -29.30 -28.07
N ALA A 17 -27.02 -30.32 -27.34
CA ALA A 17 -26.39 -31.64 -27.37
C ALA A 17 -27.02 -32.48 -28.49
N VAL A 18 -26.29 -32.71 -29.57
CA VAL A 18 -26.68 -33.66 -30.62
C VAL A 18 -25.87 -34.95 -30.42
N PRO A 19 -26.51 -36.12 -30.21
CA PRO A 19 -25.81 -37.39 -30.23
C PRO A 19 -25.52 -37.77 -31.69
N LEU A 20 -24.25 -37.78 -32.08
CA LEU A 20 -23.78 -38.40 -33.32
C LEU A 20 -22.75 -39.48 -32.96
N THR A 21 -22.92 -40.65 -33.55
CA THR A 21 -22.10 -41.85 -33.33
C THR A 21 -20.68 -41.67 -33.85
N ASP A 22 -19.72 -42.35 -33.20
CA ASP A 22 -18.35 -42.51 -33.66
C ASP A 22 -18.27 -42.94 -35.14
N PRO A 23 -17.40 -42.27 -35.90
CA PRO A 23 -16.35 -42.98 -36.62
C PRO A 23 -14.96 -42.48 -36.20
N GLU A 24 -13.97 -43.38 -36.18
CA GLU A 24 -12.61 -43.13 -35.71
C GLU A 24 -11.98 -41.85 -36.28
N ALA A 25 -12.05 -40.78 -35.50
CA ALA A 25 -11.36 -39.53 -35.75
C ALA A 25 -10.62 -39.14 -34.47
N THR A 26 -9.30 -39.31 -34.46
CA THR A 26 -8.41 -38.82 -33.40
C THR A 26 -8.33 -37.30 -33.47
N THR A 27 -9.42 -36.63 -33.14
CA THR A 27 -9.44 -35.21 -32.80
C THR A 27 -8.71 -35.05 -31.48
N GLU A 28 -7.39 -34.83 -31.58
CA GLU A 28 -6.65 -34.24 -30.48
C GLU A 28 -7.36 -32.95 -30.07
N VAL A 29 -8.10 -32.99 -28.97
CA VAL A 29 -8.65 -31.81 -28.32
C VAL A 29 -7.46 -31.06 -27.75
N ALA A 30 -6.84 -30.27 -28.63
CA ALA A 30 -5.62 -29.52 -28.40
C ALA A 30 -5.83 -28.58 -27.21
N THR A 31 -5.53 -29.11 -26.03
CA THR A 31 -5.89 -28.49 -24.76
C THR A 31 -5.03 -27.24 -24.64
N LEU A 32 -5.64 -26.07 -24.87
CA LEU A 32 -4.96 -24.79 -24.89
C LEU A 32 -4.47 -24.46 -23.48
N ILE A 33 -3.29 -24.99 -23.11
CA ILE A 33 -2.65 -24.75 -21.82
C ILE A 33 -2.52 -23.24 -21.65
N PRO A 34 -3.21 -22.62 -20.67
CA PRO A 34 -3.18 -21.18 -20.50
C PRO A 34 -1.75 -20.76 -20.17
N ARG A 35 -1.15 -19.97 -21.06
CA ARG A 35 0.26 -19.55 -20.95
C ARG A 35 0.48 -18.87 -19.60
N ALA A 36 1.43 -19.39 -18.82
CA ALA A 36 1.79 -18.83 -17.52
C ALA A 36 2.05 -17.32 -17.61
N VAL A 37 1.44 -16.55 -16.71
CA VAL A 37 1.54 -15.09 -16.69
C VAL A 37 2.96 -14.67 -16.31
N VAL A 38 3.61 -13.91 -17.19
CA VAL A 38 4.95 -13.37 -16.94
C VAL A 38 4.79 -12.04 -16.21
N TYR A 39 5.11 -12.03 -14.91
CA TYR A 39 5.05 -10.82 -14.08
C TYR A 39 6.34 -10.00 -14.14
N GLU A 40 6.21 -8.66 -14.09
CA GLU A 40 7.32 -7.73 -13.95
C GLU A 40 7.08 -6.73 -12.82
N ASP A 41 7.65 -7.03 -11.66
CA ASP A 41 7.38 -6.33 -10.41
C ASP A 41 8.34 -5.15 -10.16
N THR A 42 7.81 -3.97 -9.80
CA THR A 42 8.66 -2.83 -9.40
C THR A 42 9.34 -3.08 -8.04
N PRO A 43 10.44 -2.36 -7.71
CA PRO A 43 11.07 -2.45 -6.39
C PRO A 43 10.10 -2.18 -5.23
N GLU A 44 9.14 -1.27 -5.41
CA GLU A 44 8.10 -0.97 -4.42
C GLU A 44 7.12 -2.13 -4.22
N TYR A 45 6.67 -2.78 -5.30
CA TYR A 45 5.82 -3.98 -5.20
C TYR A 45 6.59 -5.14 -4.58
N LYS A 46 7.86 -5.36 -4.97
CA LYS A 46 8.76 -6.37 -4.37
C LYS A 46 8.95 -6.16 -2.87
N ALA A 47 9.06 -4.90 -2.41
CA ALA A 47 9.16 -4.57 -0.99
C ALA A 47 7.83 -4.82 -0.24
N ALA A 48 6.69 -4.59 -0.89
CA ALA A 48 5.37 -4.82 -0.32
C ALA A 48 5.06 -6.32 -0.19
N ILE A 49 5.25 -7.13 -1.25
CA ILE A 49 5.01 -8.60 -1.20
C ILE A 49 5.94 -9.33 -0.22
N LYS A 50 7.14 -8.78 0.03
CA LYS A 50 8.07 -9.28 1.04
C LYS A 50 7.58 -9.03 2.48
N ALA A 51 6.71 -8.03 2.69
CA ALA A 51 6.10 -7.76 3.99
C ALA A 51 4.73 -8.45 4.17
N HIS A 52 4.00 -8.67 3.07
CA HIS A 52 2.79 -9.51 3.04
C HIS A 52 2.54 -10.01 1.62
N SER A 53 2.48 -11.33 1.40
CA SER A 53 2.41 -11.91 0.04
C SER A 53 1.04 -11.83 -0.64
N GLY A 54 -0.06 -11.62 0.12
CA GLY A 54 -1.44 -11.66 -0.38
C GLY A 54 -1.93 -10.41 -1.12
N LEU A 55 -1.05 -9.66 -1.77
CA LEU A 55 -1.39 -8.36 -2.39
C LEU A 55 -2.11 -8.51 -3.74
N GLN A 56 -3.43 -8.34 -3.71
CA GLN A 56 -4.32 -8.31 -4.86
C GLN A 56 -4.28 -6.98 -5.63
N ALA A 57 -4.58 -7.05 -6.94
CA ALA A 57 -4.73 -5.91 -7.84
C ALA A 57 -5.94 -5.01 -7.49
N ASP A 58 -5.84 -3.73 -7.83
CA ASP A 58 -6.80 -2.64 -7.55
C ASP A 58 -7.15 -2.41 -6.07
N HIS A 59 -6.43 -3.04 -5.15
CA HIS A 59 -6.64 -2.93 -3.71
C HIS A 59 -5.66 -1.95 -3.04
N TYR A 60 -6.14 -1.32 -1.97
CA TYR A 60 -5.39 -0.34 -1.17
C TYR A 60 -4.87 -0.97 0.12
N TYR A 61 -3.64 -0.63 0.49
CA TYR A 61 -2.92 -1.24 1.61
C TYR A 61 -2.12 -0.20 2.39
N TRP A 62 -1.84 -0.51 3.65
CA TRP A 62 -0.93 0.28 4.46
C TRP A 62 0.07 -0.60 5.23
N PHE A 63 1.25 -0.02 5.44
CA PHE A 63 2.41 -0.63 6.08
C PHE A 63 3.02 0.35 7.07
N LYS A 64 3.67 -0.16 8.11
CA LYS A 64 4.58 0.64 8.94
C LYS A 64 5.96 0.61 8.31
N TYR A 65 6.64 1.76 8.28
CA TYR A 65 8.07 1.84 8.03
C TYR A 65 8.75 2.43 9.27
N GLU A 66 9.66 1.66 9.87
CA GLU A 66 10.43 2.06 11.05
C GLU A 66 11.90 2.26 10.65
N TRP A 67 12.48 3.39 11.03
CA TRP A 67 13.91 3.65 10.85
C TRP A 67 14.69 2.90 11.94
N PRO A 68 15.71 2.10 11.59
CA PRO A 68 16.53 1.39 12.57
C PRO A 68 17.24 2.35 13.54
N LEU A 69 17.50 1.87 14.76
CA LEU A 69 18.31 2.59 15.75
C LEU A 69 19.62 3.13 15.14
N LYS A 70 20.03 4.33 15.57
CA LYS A 70 21.18 5.09 15.02
C LYS A 70 21.07 5.55 13.56
N THR A 71 19.96 5.28 12.86
CA THR A 71 19.69 5.86 11.53
C THR A 71 19.10 7.26 11.70
N ALA A 72 19.72 8.29 11.13
CA ALA A 72 19.13 9.61 11.07
C ALA A 72 17.87 9.60 10.18
N VAL A 73 16.85 10.38 10.54
CA VAL A 73 15.60 10.46 9.75
C VAL A 73 15.89 10.95 8.33
N GLY A 74 16.72 11.99 8.21
CA GLY A 74 17.23 12.57 6.97
C GLY A 74 16.57 13.92 6.60
N ASP A 75 15.28 14.07 6.89
CA ASP A 75 14.42 15.15 6.37
C ASP A 75 14.52 16.50 7.11
N GLY A 76 15.72 16.83 7.62
CA GLY A 76 16.02 18.10 8.31
C GLY A 76 15.64 18.13 9.79
N ASP A 77 15.18 17.01 10.35
CA ASP A 77 14.71 16.84 11.73
C ASP A 77 15.64 17.44 12.82
N LYS A 78 15.02 17.92 13.91
CA LYS A 78 15.63 18.65 15.03
C LYS A 78 15.34 18.04 16.40
N GLU A 79 14.97 16.76 16.49
CA GLU A 79 14.95 16.06 17.77
C GLU A 79 16.37 16.06 18.38
N SER A 80 16.50 16.46 19.65
CA SER A 80 17.81 16.41 20.31
C SER A 80 18.26 14.97 20.55
N GLN A 81 19.56 14.75 20.68
CA GLN A 81 20.11 13.42 20.95
C GLN A 81 19.54 12.78 22.24
N LYS A 82 19.10 13.59 23.21
CA LYS A 82 18.42 13.12 24.44
C LYS A 82 16.99 12.65 24.15
N GLU A 83 16.19 13.47 23.47
CA GLU A 83 14.81 13.10 23.05
C GLU A 83 14.82 11.82 22.19
N LEU A 84 15.75 11.73 21.23
CA LEU A 84 15.94 10.54 20.40
C LEU A 84 16.34 9.31 21.22
N GLN A 85 17.19 9.43 22.24
CA GLN A 85 17.55 8.31 23.10
C GLN A 85 16.39 7.86 23.99
N GLU A 86 15.56 8.79 24.46
CA GLU A 86 14.38 8.51 25.30
C GLU A 86 13.29 7.82 24.48
N LEU A 87 13.00 8.31 23.27
CA LEU A 87 12.10 7.65 22.33
C LEU A 87 12.63 6.28 21.87
N GLN A 88 13.93 6.14 21.57
CA GLN A 88 14.52 4.86 21.18
C GLN A 88 14.44 3.81 22.29
N LYS A 89 14.64 4.19 23.55
CA LYS A 89 14.44 3.30 24.72
C LYS A 89 12.96 2.90 24.89
N LYS A 90 12.04 3.81 24.63
CA LYS A 90 10.59 3.64 24.81
C LYS A 90 9.90 2.86 23.68
N LEU A 91 10.41 2.97 22.45
CA LEU A 91 9.76 2.48 21.23
C LEU A 91 10.53 1.37 20.49
N GLY A 92 11.84 1.22 20.73
CA GLY A 92 12.69 0.22 20.07
C GLY A 92 13.12 0.56 18.64
N PHE A 93 12.68 1.69 18.10
CA PHE A 93 13.07 2.23 16.77
C PHE A 93 13.48 3.70 16.87
N ALA A 94 14.19 4.21 15.86
CA ALA A 94 14.60 5.63 15.82
C ALA A 94 13.46 6.55 15.36
N HIS A 95 12.65 6.10 14.41
CA HIS A 95 11.54 6.87 13.85
C HIS A 95 10.49 5.93 13.24
N ILE A 96 9.27 6.40 13.05
CA ILE A 96 8.21 5.64 12.36
C ILE A 96 7.39 6.52 11.43
N GLY A 97 6.98 5.93 10.31
CA GLY A 97 6.04 6.50 9.35
C GLY A 97 5.07 5.44 8.82
N VAL A 98 4.01 5.92 8.19
CA VAL A 98 2.95 5.10 7.59
C VAL A 98 3.07 5.17 6.08
N VAL A 99 3.23 4.03 5.42
CA VAL A 99 3.25 3.92 3.96
C VAL A 99 1.88 3.45 3.50
N VAL A 100 1.14 4.29 2.79
CA VAL A 100 -0.22 4.01 2.29
C VAL A 100 -0.20 4.02 0.77
N GLY A 101 -0.76 3.00 0.13
CA GLY A 101 -0.67 2.88 -1.33
C GLY A 101 -1.67 1.93 -1.97
N HIS A 102 -1.56 1.85 -3.30
CA HIS A 102 -2.46 1.11 -4.19
C HIS A 102 -1.66 0.14 -5.06
N VAL A 103 -2.15 -1.09 -5.20
CA VAL A 103 -1.57 -2.07 -6.13
C VAL A 103 -2.23 -1.94 -7.48
N THR A 104 -1.45 -1.63 -8.52
CA THR A 104 -1.93 -1.60 -9.91
C THR A 104 -1.21 -2.63 -10.75
N GLU A 105 -1.96 -3.37 -11.55
CA GLU A 105 -1.42 -4.25 -12.59
C GLU A 105 -1.66 -3.65 -13.96
N THR A 106 -0.68 -3.75 -14.86
CA THR A 106 -0.78 -3.22 -16.23
C THR A 106 -0.20 -4.23 -17.22
N ALA A 107 -1.06 -4.76 -18.09
CA ALA A 107 -0.62 -5.60 -19.20
C ALA A 107 0.18 -4.77 -20.22
N LYS A 108 1.33 -5.28 -20.66
CA LYS A 108 2.13 -4.71 -21.75
C LYS A 108 2.56 -5.81 -22.74
N GLY A 109 2.84 -5.39 -23.97
CA GLY A 109 3.14 -6.33 -25.06
C GLY A 109 1.89 -7.01 -25.63
N LYS A 110 2.10 -7.93 -26.58
CA LYS A 110 1.06 -8.75 -27.20
C LYS A 110 1.59 -10.16 -27.48
N GLY A 111 0.70 -11.16 -27.53
CA GLY A 111 1.04 -12.54 -27.85
C GLY A 111 2.17 -13.10 -26.98
N LYS A 112 3.21 -13.69 -27.60
CA LYS A 112 4.34 -14.29 -26.88
C LYS A 112 5.18 -13.32 -26.02
N ASN A 113 5.00 -12.01 -26.19
CA ASN A 113 5.71 -10.96 -25.45
C ASN A 113 4.81 -10.26 -24.40
N ALA A 114 3.63 -10.80 -24.10
CA ALA A 114 2.74 -10.25 -23.08
C ALA A 114 3.34 -10.41 -21.66
N LYS A 115 3.28 -9.33 -20.87
CA LYS A 115 3.70 -9.27 -19.46
C LYS A 115 2.67 -8.52 -18.63
N THR A 116 2.54 -8.87 -17.35
CA THR A 116 1.77 -8.10 -16.36
C THR A 116 2.75 -7.35 -15.44
N HIS A 117 2.85 -6.03 -15.60
CA HIS A 117 3.68 -5.20 -14.72
C HIS A 117 2.92 -4.92 -13.42
N ARG A 118 3.53 -5.16 -12.26
CA ARG A 118 2.90 -4.97 -10.95
C ARG A 118 3.61 -3.87 -10.17
N HIS A 119 2.82 -2.88 -9.74
CA HIS A 119 3.29 -1.67 -9.09
C HIS A 119 2.63 -1.53 -7.71
N PHE A 120 3.35 -1.01 -6.73
CA PHE A 120 2.77 -0.51 -5.47
C PHE A 120 2.98 1.00 -5.40
N ASN A 121 1.94 1.75 -5.79
CA ASN A 121 1.98 3.21 -5.88
C ASN A 121 1.60 3.78 -4.51
N ALA A 122 2.59 4.22 -3.74
CA ALA A 122 2.41 4.56 -2.33
C ALA A 122 3.04 5.91 -1.93
N MET A 123 2.47 6.49 -0.88
CA MET A 123 2.99 7.66 -0.17
C MET A 123 3.43 7.27 1.23
N LEU A 124 4.58 7.78 1.66
CA LEU A 124 5.06 7.76 3.04
C LEU A 124 4.61 9.04 3.74
N TYR A 125 4.05 8.91 4.95
CA TYR A 125 3.71 10.00 5.86
C TYR A 125 4.43 9.80 7.20
N HIS A 126 5.09 10.82 7.70
CA HIS A 126 5.71 10.85 9.03
C HIS A 126 5.73 12.29 9.58
N MET A 127 6.01 12.43 10.87
CA MET A 127 6.15 13.72 11.54
C MET A 127 7.56 13.86 12.08
N THR A 128 8.15 15.05 11.95
CA THR A 128 9.49 15.41 12.45
C THR A 128 9.41 16.65 13.33
N LYS A 129 10.40 16.87 14.19
CA LYS A 129 10.58 18.12 14.92
C LYS A 129 11.31 19.13 14.01
N LYS A 130 10.68 20.27 13.74
CA LYS A 130 11.12 21.27 12.75
C LYS A 130 12.23 22.20 13.25
N ASN A 131 12.18 22.53 14.54
CA ASN A 131 13.11 23.44 15.22
C ASN A 131 13.24 23.03 16.68
N VAL A 132 14.36 23.37 17.32
CA VAL A 132 14.67 22.91 18.70
C VAL A 132 13.76 23.58 19.74
N ASN A 133 13.44 24.86 19.53
CA ASN A 133 12.60 25.73 20.36
C ASN A 133 11.66 26.53 19.42
N PRO A 134 10.34 26.67 19.68
CA PRO A 134 9.55 26.01 20.73
C PRO A 134 9.43 24.48 20.57
N GLY A 135 9.84 23.92 19.44
CA GLY A 135 9.73 22.48 19.18
C GLY A 135 8.69 22.11 18.13
N ASP A 136 8.41 22.98 17.16
CA ASP A 136 7.27 22.83 16.26
C ASP A 136 7.30 21.49 15.50
N THR A 137 6.14 20.86 15.34
CA THR A 137 5.95 19.66 14.53
C THR A 137 5.84 20.00 13.04
N GLU A 138 6.36 19.14 12.16
CA GLU A 138 6.16 19.21 10.72
C GLU A 138 5.74 17.86 10.15
N MET A 139 4.70 17.86 9.29
CA MET A 139 4.30 16.68 8.52
C MET A 139 5.18 16.55 7.28
N LYS A 140 5.98 15.50 7.20
CA LYS A 140 6.71 15.11 5.99
C LYS A 140 5.86 14.13 5.17
N SER A 141 5.83 14.31 3.85
CA SER A 141 5.21 13.33 2.94
C SER A 141 5.99 13.20 1.63
N ALA A 142 6.31 11.98 1.23
CA ALA A 142 7.06 11.68 0.01
C ALA A 142 6.47 10.47 -0.73
N VAL A 143 6.71 10.36 -2.04
CA VAL A 143 6.44 9.13 -2.78
C VAL A 143 7.31 8.02 -2.21
N TRP A 144 6.73 6.87 -1.90
CA TRP A 144 7.49 5.72 -1.39
C TRP A 144 8.49 5.25 -2.44
N LYS A 145 9.73 5.03 -1.99
CA LYS A 145 10.82 4.47 -2.78
C LYS A 145 11.51 3.39 -1.95
N ALA A 146 11.45 2.16 -2.45
CA ALA A 146 12.08 1.02 -1.81
C ALA A 146 13.61 1.08 -1.90
N SER A 147 14.27 0.54 -0.88
CA SER A 147 15.72 0.30 -0.84
C SER A 147 15.99 -0.95 0.00
N SER A 148 17.19 -1.52 -0.09
CA SER A 148 17.60 -2.67 0.74
C SER A 148 17.54 -2.40 2.25
N SER A 149 17.73 -1.15 2.67
CA SER A 149 17.60 -0.68 4.05
C SER A 149 16.15 -0.48 4.51
N LYS A 150 15.22 -0.20 3.60
CA LYS A 150 13.83 0.14 3.91
C LYS A 150 12.93 -1.09 3.99
N LYS A 151 12.80 -1.65 5.19
CA LYS A 151 11.91 -2.78 5.48
C LYS A 151 10.51 -2.29 5.85
N LEU A 152 9.50 -2.68 5.08
CA LEU A 152 8.09 -2.52 5.46
C LEU A 152 7.69 -3.60 6.48
N LYS A 153 6.82 -3.24 7.42
CA LYS A 153 6.02 -4.19 8.22
C LYS A 153 4.56 -4.09 7.78
N TRP A 154 3.90 -5.23 7.61
CA TRP A 154 2.46 -5.27 7.29
C TRP A 154 1.63 -4.48 8.30
N GLY A 155 0.64 -3.75 7.79
CA GLY A 155 -0.36 -3.05 8.59
C GLY A 155 -1.75 -3.60 8.34
N GLY A 156 -2.23 -3.49 7.09
CA GLY A 156 -3.51 -4.03 6.67
C GLY A 156 -3.96 -3.56 5.29
N SER A 157 -5.11 -4.06 4.86
CA SER A 157 -5.89 -3.44 3.78
C SER A 157 -6.57 -2.14 4.23
N THR A 158 -6.87 -1.26 3.30
CA THR A 158 -7.68 -0.04 3.51
C THR A 158 -8.54 0.23 2.26
N THR A 159 -9.25 1.36 2.19
CA THR A 159 -10.07 1.73 1.04
C THR A 159 -9.51 2.96 0.31
N LYS A 160 -9.89 3.14 -0.96
CA LYS A 160 -9.54 4.33 -1.77
C LYS A 160 -9.87 5.66 -1.07
N SER A 161 -11.02 5.72 -0.39
CA SER A 161 -11.47 6.90 0.35
C SER A 161 -10.58 7.19 1.56
N LYS A 162 -10.32 6.17 2.38
CA LYS A 162 -9.43 6.29 3.56
C LYS A 162 -8.00 6.63 3.17
N ALA A 163 -7.46 5.97 2.15
CA ALA A 163 -6.12 6.24 1.63
C ALA A 163 -5.96 7.67 1.11
N ALA A 164 -7.00 8.24 0.47
CA ALA A 164 -7.02 9.65 0.09
C ALA A 164 -7.13 10.59 1.30
N ALA A 165 -7.90 10.22 2.32
CA ALA A 165 -8.06 10.99 3.56
C ALA A 165 -6.80 11.02 4.43
N ALA A 166 -5.93 10.01 4.36
CA ALA A 166 -4.72 9.88 5.18
C ALA A 166 -3.82 11.13 5.16
N LYS A 167 -3.64 11.78 4.00
CA LYS A 167 -2.87 13.03 3.89
C LYS A 167 -3.54 14.20 4.64
N LYS A 168 -4.87 14.25 4.67
CA LYS A 168 -5.61 15.27 5.44
C LYS A 168 -5.43 15.02 6.93
N VAL A 169 -5.67 13.79 7.41
CA VAL A 169 -5.49 13.41 8.82
C VAL A 169 -4.08 13.68 9.33
N ALA A 170 -3.05 13.36 8.52
CA ALA A 170 -1.66 13.68 8.83
C ALA A 170 -1.39 15.20 8.95
N LYS A 171 -2.03 16.02 8.10
CA LYS A 171 -1.91 17.49 8.16
C LYS A 171 -2.68 18.08 9.35
N ASP A 172 -3.90 17.60 9.58
CA ASP A 172 -4.79 18.04 10.67
C ASP A 172 -4.11 17.79 12.02
N TYR A 173 -3.58 16.57 12.23
CA TYR A 173 -2.87 16.20 13.45
C TYR A 173 -1.74 17.20 13.78
N VAL A 174 -0.91 17.56 12.80
CA VAL A 174 0.20 18.52 12.97
C VAL A 174 -0.27 19.97 13.16
N ALA A 175 -1.48 20.33 12.71
CA ALA A 175 -2.06 21.64 12.97
C ALA A 175 -2.63 21.76 14.39
N GLU A 176 -3.13 20.65 14.95
CA GLU A 176 -3.65 20.54 16.32
C GLU A 176 -2.52 20.36 17.35
N HIS A 177 -1.60 19.42 17.09
CA HIS A 177 -0.55 18.97 18.02
C HIS A 177 0.78 19.67 17.72
N LYS A 178 0.81 21.00 17.85
CA LYS A 178 1.87 21.86 17.27
C LYS A 178 3.28 21.66 17.83
N VAL A 179 3.46 21.19 19.06
CA VAL A 179 4.77 21.12 19.75
C VAL A 179 5.14 19.66 20.02
N TYR A 180 6.28 19.23 19.49
CA TYR A 180 6.78 17.86 19.58
C TYR A 180 7.16 17.49 21.01
N ALA A 181 6.76 16.31 21.48
CA ALA A 181 7.02 15.81 22.82
C ALA A 181 7.24 14.28 22.85
N VAL A 182 8.28 13.84 23.57
CA VAL A 182 8.60 12.42 23.81
C VAL A 182 7.40 11.64 24.38
N ASP A 183 6.59 12.31 25.20
CA ASP A 183 5.32 11.83 25.73
C ASP A 183 4.15 12.58 25.09
N GLY A 184 3.20 11.86 24.51
CA GLY A 184 1.93 12.39 24.01
C GLY A 184 1.95 13.03 22.62
N ASN A 185 3.10 13.45 22.08
CA ASN A 185 3.17 14.00 20.72
C ASN A 185 4.50 13.74 19.98
N ASN A 186 4.78 12.47 19.70
CA ASN A 186 5.94 12.02 18.94
C ASN A 186 5.53 11.38 17.59
N CYS A 187 6.52 11.00 16.77
CA CYS A 187 6.29 10.35 15.47
C CYS A 187 5.41 9.08 15.52
N ASN A 188 5.41 8.33 16.64
CA ASN A 188 4.59 7.14 16.83
C ASN A 188 3.14 7.48 17.20
N ASP A 189 2.89 8.57 17.94
CA ASP A 189 1.53 9.03 18.22
C ASP A 189 0.86 9.62 16.97
N PHE A 190 1.61 10.38 16.16
CA PHE A 190 1.22 10.74 14.79
C PHE A 190 0.90 9.49 13.94
N ALA A 191 1.77 8.48 13.94
CA ALA A 191 1.57 7.29 13.12
C ALA A 191 0.31 6.51 13.54
N LYS A 192 0.01 6.42 14.85
CA LYS A 192 -1.25 5.85 15.36
C LYS A 192 -2.46 6.64 14.86
N ALA A 193 -2.42 7.98 14.87
CA ALA A 193 -3.52 8.82 14.42
C ALA A 193 -3.82 8.61 12.93
N VAL A 194 -2.79 8.55 12.08
CA VAL A 194 -2.95 8.22 10.66
C VAL A 194 -3.49 6.79 10.48
N ILE A 195 -2.94 5.80 11.18
CA ILE A 195 -3.40 4.40 11.12
C ILE A 195 -4.87 4.25 11.55
N LYS A 196 -5.33 4.99 12.55
CA LYS A 196 -6.73 4.98 13.01
C LYS A 196 -7.72 5.45 11.92
N SER A 197 -7.26 6.14 10.88
CA SER A 197 -8.09 6.56 9.73
C SER A 197 -8.13 5.56 8.56
N LEU A 198 -7.32 4.50 8.61
CA LEU A 198 -7.14 3.49 7.55
C LEU A 198 -8.02 2.25 7.74
#